data_AF-A0A7J5C663-F1
#
_entry.id   AF-A0A7J5C663-F1
#
_cell.length_a   1.000
_cell.length_b   1.000
_cell.length_c   1.000
_cell.angle_alpha   90.00
_cell.angle_beta   90.00
_cell.angle_gamma   90.00
#
_symmetry.space_group_name_H-M   'P 1'
#
loop_
_entity.id
_entity.type
_entity.pdbx_description
1 polymer ?
#
loop_
_entity_poly.entity_id
_entity_poly.type
_entity_poly.pdbx_seq_one_letter_code
_entity_poly.pdbx_strand_id
1 'polypeptide(L)'
;VPRTDGGVRVWATVGLGMPVWAAAPAPATPAQRVGTVNIVVYVPARLGDAALVNAVATATEAKAQAIWELGLPATGTPTDAVTVLCPADGDPAPYAGPRSAWGAPLARAVHAAVLAGGAGTVVPWSHRREG
;
A
#
# COMPACT_ATOMS: atom_id res chain seq x y z
N VAL A 1 -5.12 2.41 8.95
CA VAL A 1 -5.92 1.17 8.95
C VAL A 1 -4.99 -0.03 9.13
N PRO A 2 -5.06 -0.75 10.26
CA PRO A 2 -4.31 -1.99 10.46
C PRO A 2 -5.04 -3.20 9.86
N ARG A 3 -4.30 -4.16 9.29
CA ARG A 3 -4.78 -5.46 8.81
C ARG A 3 -3.77 -6.56 9.11
N THR A 4 -4.24 -7.81 9.17
CA THR A 4 -3.39 -8.97 9.38
C THR A 4 -3.91 -10.16 8.57
N ASP A 5 -3.01 -10.90 7.93
CA ASP A 5 -3.31 -12.13 7.21
C ASP A 5 -2.06 -13.03 7.25
N GLY A 6 -2.21 -14.31 7.61
CA GLY A 6 -1.10 -15.27 7.59
C GLY A 6 0.13 -14.84 8.40
N GLY A 7 -0.06 -14.06 9.47
CA GLY A 7 1.03 -13.48 10.28
C GLY A 7 1.66 -12.21 9.71
N VAL A 8 1.38 -11.84 8.46
CA VAL A 8 1.75 -10.54 7.88
C VAL A 8 0.88 -9.45 8.49
N ARG A 9 1.50 -8.37 8.93
CA ARG A 9 0.81 -7.19 9.49
C ARG A 9 0.99 -6.00 8.56
N VAL A 10 -0.09 -5.26 8.31
CA VAL A 10 -0.07 -4.09 7.42
C VAL A 10 -0.70 -2.91 8.14
N TRP A 11 -0.09 -1.74 7.99
CA TRP A 11 -0.66 -0.47 8.38
C TRP A 11 -0.67 0.44 7.16
N ALA A 12 -1.83 1.05 6.88
CA ALA A 12 -1.94 2.01 5.80
C ALA A 12 -2.55 3.34 6.26
N THR A 13 -2.03 4.45 5.78
CA THR A 13 -2.77 5.72 5.70
C THR A 13 -3.23 5.87 4.26
N VAL A 14 -4.51 6.15 4.05
CA VAL A 14 -5.10 6.23 2.70
C VAL A 14 -5.71 7.60 2.55
N GLY A 15 -5.11 8.44 1.72
CA GLY A 15 -5.66 9.72 1.30
C GLY A 15 -5.73 9.75 -0.22
N LEU A 16 -6.93 9.67 -0.78
CA LEU A 16 -7.17 9.63 -2.24
C LEU A 16 -7.59 11.02 -2.75
N GLY A 17 -6.91 12.06 -2.28
CA GLY A 17 -7.21 13.46 -2.66
C GLY A 17 -6.83 13.80 -4.10
N MET A 18 -5.83 13.11 -4.64
CA MET A 18 -5.31 13.24 -6.01
C MET A 18 -5.04 11.85 -6.62
N PRO A 19 -6.10 11.08 -6.98
CA PRO A 19 -5.92 9.80 -7.65
C PRO A 19 -5.34 10.02 -9.06
N VAL A 20 -4.29 9.28 -9.41
CA VAL A 20 -3.54 9.44 -10.67
C VAL A 20 -3.09 8.10 -11.25
N TRP A 21 -2.97 8.05 -12.58
CA TRP A 21 -2.28 6.97 -13.29
C TRP A 21 -0.77 7.16 -13.22
N ALA A 22 -0.03 6.12 -12.82
CA ALA A 22 1.42 6.19 -12.71
C ALA A 22 2.15 6.63 -14.02
N ALA A 23 1.54 6.37 -15.19
CA ALA A 23 2.09 6.74 -16.50
C ALA A 23 1.35 7.93 -17.15
N ALA A 24 0.54 8.70 -16.40
CA ALA A 24 -0.08 9.91 -16.94
C ALA A 24 0.98 11.00 -17.22
N PRO A 25 0.77 11.84 -18.24
CA PRO A 25 1.56 13.05 -18.43
C PRO A 25 1.52 13.95 -17.18
N ALA A 26 2.56 14.75 -16.98
CA ALA A 26 2.59 15.72 -15.89
C ALA A 26 1.38 16.66 -15.99
N PRO A 27 0.65 16.91 -14.88
CA PRO A 27 -0.50 17.81 -14.92
C PRO A 27 -0.04 19.22 -15.25
N ALA A 28 -0.82 19.94 -16.06
CA ALA A 28 -0.54 21.34 -16.42
C ALA A 28 -0.57 22.28 -15.20
N THR A 29 -1.13 21.85 -14.07
CA THR A 29 -1.16 22.60 -12.81
C THR A 29 -1.14 21.62 -11.63
N PRO A 30 -0.24 21.79 -10.63
CA PRO A 30 -0.28 20.96 -9.43
C PRO A 30 -1.54 21.29 -8.64
N ALA A 31 -2.53 20.38 -8.65
CA ALA A 31 -3.68 20.53 -7.78
C ALA A 31 -3.27 20.14 -6.34
N GLN A 32 -3.39 21.10 -5.43
CA GLN A 32 -2.97 21.04 -4.03
C GLN A 32 -3.95 20.24 -3.14
N ARG A 33 -4.56 19.16 -3.63
CA ARG A 33 -5.35 18.30 -2.75
C ARG A 33 -4.42 17.31 -2.06
N VAL A 34 -4.15 17.58 -0.79
CA VAL A 34 -3.29 16.75 0.07
C VAL A 34 -3.95 15.38 0.29
N GLY A 35 -3.24 14.32 -0.05
CA GLY A 35 -3.64 12.93 0.20
C GLY A 35 -2.60 12.00 -0.41
N THR A 36 -2.17 10.99 0.35
CA THR A 36 -1.25 9.95 -0.13
C THR A 36 -1.61 8.59 0.44
N VAL A 37 -1.21 7.51 -0.24
CA VAL A 37 -1.25 6.15 0.28
C VAL A 37 0.14 5.76 0.78
N ASN A 38 0.30 5.66 2.10
CA ASN A 38 1.50 5.09 2.72
C ASN A 38 1.17 3.71 3.28
N ILE A 39 1.98 2.71 2.97
CA ILE A 39 1.82 1.32 3.39
C ILE A 39 3.09 0.87 4.11
N VAL A 40 2.94 0.38 5.35
CA VAL A 40 3.99 -0.32 6.08
C VAL A 40 3.55 -1.77 6.23
N VAL A 41 4.40 -2.69 5.79
CA VAL A 41 4.19 -4.14 5.90
C VAL A 41 5.24 -4.72 6.83
N TYR A 42 4.84 -5.57 7.76
CA TYR A 42 5.74 -6.46 8.49
C TYR A 42 5.47 -7.91 8.10
N VAL A 43 6.50 -8.59 7.59
CA VAL A 43 6.48 -10.03 7.28
C VAL A 43 7.24 -10.77 8.39
N PRO A 44 6.66 -11.81 9.02
CA PRO A 44 7.26 -12.49 10.17
C PRO A 44 8.36 -13.49 9.78
N ALA A 45 9.02 -13.31 8.64
CA ALA A 45 10.12 -14.13 8.15
C ALA A 45 11.13 -13.27 7.39
N ARG A 46 12.42 -13.61 7.47
CA ARG A 46 13.47 -12.93 6.70
C ARG A 46 13.18 -13.06 5.21
N LEU A 47 13.29 -11.95 4.50
CA LEU A 47 13.18 -11.91 3.05
C LEU A 47 14.57 -11.69 2.45
N GLY A 48 14.90 -12.42 1.39
CA GLY A 48 16.06 -12.09 0.57
C GLY A 48 15.83 -10.81 -0.23
N ASP A 49 16.90 -10.20 -0.76
CA ASP A 49 16.83 -8.93 -1.50
C ASP A 49 15.82 -8.96 -2.66
N ALA A 50 15.83 -10.04 -3.45
CA ALA A 50 14.87 -10.24 -4.53
C ALA A 50 13.42 -10.38 -4.01
N ALA A 51 13.25 -11.03 -2.86
CA ALA A 51 11.94 -11.14 -2.22
C ALA A 51 11.45 -9.78 -1.69
N LEU A 52 12.33 -8.93 -1.15
CA LEU A 52 11.96 -7.57 -0.74
C LEU A 52 11.46 -6.74 -1.93
N VAL A 53 12.14 -6.81 -3.09
CA VAL A 53 11.68 -6.15 -4.32
C VAL A 53 10.32 -6.69 -4.76
N ASN A 54 10.15 -8.02 -4.76
CA ASN A 54 8.86 -8.65 -5.07
C ASN A 54 7.75 -8.23 -4.10
N ALA A 55 8.05 -8.07 -2.81
CA ALA A 55 7.09 -7.65 -1.81
C ALA A 55 6.57 -6.23 -2.08
N VAL A 56 7.46 -5.30 -2.45
CA VAL A 56 7.08 -3.93 -2.83
C VAL A 56 6.20 -3.93 -4.08
N ALA A 57 6.55 -4.73 -5.10
CA ALA A 57 5.75 -4.87 -6.32
C ALA A 57 4.35 -5.44 -6.00
N THR A 58 4.30 -6.52 -5.21
CA THR A 58 3.05 -7.17 -4.78
C THR A 58 2.15 -6.23 -3.98
N ALA A 59 2.71 -5.45 -3.06
CA ALA A 59 1.97 -4.43 -2.32
C ALA A 59 1.41 -3.34 -3.25
N THR A 60 2.19 -2.95 -4.26
CA THR A 60 1.79 -1.95 -5.25
C THR A 60 0.64 -2.43 -6.12
N GLU A 61 0.69 -3.68 -6.60
CA GLU A 61 -0.40 -4.32 -7.35
C GLU A 61 -1.68 -4.43 -6.50
N ALA A 62 -1.55 -4.89 -5.26
CA ALA A 62 -2.68 -5.01 -4.34
C ALA A 62 -3.33 -3.66 -4.01
N LYS A 63 -2.53 -2.60 -3.84
CA LYS A 63 -3.01 -1.22 -3.68
C LYS A 63 -3.76 -0.75 -4.92
N ALA A 64 -3.17 -0.92 -6.11
CA ALA A 64 -3.80 -0.50 -7.36
C ALA A 64 -5.13 -1.24 -7.59
N GLN A 65 -5.18 -2.54 -7.30
CA GLN A 65 -6.40 -3.33 -7.35
C GLN A 65 -7.47 -2.75 -6.40
N ALA A 66 -7.12 -2.45 -5.14
CA ALA A 66 -8.07 -1.86 -4.20
C ALA A 66 -8.59 -0.49 -4.66
N ILE A 67 -7.73 0.37 -5.23
CA ILE A 67 -8.12 1.68 -5.78
C ILE A 67 -9.06 1.50 -6.98
N TRP A 68 -8.77 0.54 -7.86
CA TRP A 68 -9.63 0.22 -8.98
C TRP A 68 -11.02 -0.25 -8.53
N GLU A 69 -11.09 -1.13 -7.52
CA GLU A 69 -12.34 -1.62 -6.94
C GLU A 69 -13.14 -0.52 -6.21
N LEU A 70 -12.49 0.56 -5.75
CA LEU A 70 -13.17 1.78 -5.27
C LEU A 70 -13.78 2.62 -6.40
N GLY A 71 -13.63 2.21 -7.66
CA GLY A 71 -14.16 2.92 -8.84
C GLY A 71 -13.34 4.14 -9.25
N LEU A 72 -12.08 4.24 -8.78
CA LEU A 72 -11.21 5.36 -9.11
C LEU A 72 -10.34 5.04 -10.32
N PRO A 73 -10.23 5.95 -11.32
CA PRO A 73 -9.34 5.78 -12.46
C PRO A 73 -7.90 6.12 -12.07
N ALA A 74 -7.28 5.28 -11.24
CA ALA A 74 -5.94 5.50 -10.73
C ALA A 74 -5.26 4.20 -10.27
N THR A 75 -3.93 4.23 -10.22
CA THR A 75 -3.12 3.18 -9.58
C THR A 75 -2.57 3.63 -8.22
N GLY A 76 -2.70 4.91 -7.88
CA GLY A 76 -2.15 5.51 -6.69
C GLY A 76 -2.34 7.02 -6.61
N THR A 77 -1.51 7.66 -5.79
CA THR A 77 -1.35 9.11 -5.70
C THR A 77 0.09 9.52 -6.08
N PRO A 78 0.39 10.82 -6.28
CA PRO A 78 1.72 11.26 -6.69
C PRO A 78 2.85 10.92 -5.73
N THR A 79 2.56 10.69 -4.44
CA THR A 79 3.58 10.53 -3.39
C THR A 79 3.38 9.27 -2.55
N ASP A 80 2.79 8.23 -3.14
CA ASP A 80 2.61 6.96 -2.43
C ASP A 80 3.95 6.36 -1.96
N ALA A 81 3.93 5.71 -0.80
CA ALA A 81 5.10 5.04 -0.23
C ALA A 81 4.77 3.62 0.22
N VAL A 82 5.72 2.70 0.04
CA VAL A 82 5.66 1.32 0.54
C VAL A 82 6.95 1.01 1.30
N THR A 83 6.81 0.54 2.53
CA THR A 83 7.92 0.07 3.36
C THR A 83 7.65 -1.37 3.78
N VAL A 84 8.64 -2.25 3.59
CA VAL A 84 8.58 -3.65 3.99
C VAL A 84 9.60 -3.89 5.10
N LEU A 85 9.13 -4.44 6.21
CA LEU A 85 9.90 -4.81 7.38
C LEU A 85 9.91 -6.33 7.51
N CYS A 86 11.07 -6.91 7.81
CA CYS A 86 11.23 -8.31 8.13
C CYS A 86 12.36 -8.49 9.16
N PRO A 87 12.42 -9.64 9.87
CA PRO A 87 13.60 -10.04 10.63
C PRO A 87 14.88 -9.96 9.78
N ALA A 88 16.00 -9.61 10.41
CA ALA A 88 17.31 -9.55 9.76
C ALA A 88 17.99 -10.93 9.66
N ASP A 89 17.65 -11.85 10.55
CA ASP A 89 18.30 -13.16 10.71
C ASP A 89 17.36 -14.33 10.35
N GLY A 90 17.96 -15.49 10.11
CA GLY A 90 17.27 -16.72 9.69
C GLY A 90 17.38 -17.01 8.18
N ASP A 91 16.78 -18.12 7.74
CA ASP A 91 16.79 -18.50 6.33
C ASP A 91 15.90 -17.56 5.51
N PRO A 92 16.43 -16.89 4.47
CA PRO A 92 15.64 -15.96 3.67
C PRO A 92 14.63 -16.70 2.79
N ALA A 93 13.37 -16.26 2.85
CA ALA A 93 12.42 -16.62 1.81
C ALA A 93 12.88 -16.02 0.47
N PRO A 94 12.94 -16.82 -0.61
CA PRO A 94 13.46 -16.36 -1.90
C PRO A 94 12.47 -15.50 -2.69
N TYR A 95 11.18 -15.56 -2.36
CA TYR A 95 10.11 -14.87 -3.09
C TYR A 95 9.08 -14.26 -2.16
N ALA A 96 8.51 -13.14 -2.60
CA ALA A 96 7.35 -12.50 -1.97
C ALA A 96 6.32 -12.02 -3.01
N GLY A 97 6.23 -12.69 -4.17
CA GLY A 97 5.21 -12.43 -5.20
C GLY A 97 3.80 -12.90 -4.81
N PRO A 98 2.73 -12.51 -5.54
CA PRO A 98 1.32 -12.72 -5.14
C PRO A 98 0.88 -14.17 -4.86
N ARG A 99 1.66 -15.16 -5.32
CA ARG A 99 1.41 -16.60 -5.11
C ARG A 99 2.41 -17.29 -4.18
N SER A 100 3.41 -16.56 -3.70
CA SER A 100 4.39 -17.06 -2.73
C SER A 100 3.81 -17.15 -1.32
N ALA A 101 4.47 -17.91 -0.45
CA ALA A 101 4.07 -18.10 0.94
C ALA A 101 3.85 -16.78 1.70
N TRP A 102 4.72 -15.78 1.46
CA TRP A 102 4.64 -14.48 2.13
C TRP A 102 3.97 -13.38 1.29
N GLY A 103 4.04 -13.45 -0.03
CA GLY A 103 3.44 -12.44 -0.90
C GLY A 103 1.91 -12.54 -1.00
N ALA A 104 1.34 -13.75 -0.97
CA ALA A 104 -0.10 -13.93 -1.00
C ALA A 104 -0.82 -13.29 0.21
N PRO A 105 -0.44 -13.57 1.48
CA PRO A 105 -1.03 -12.90 2.64
C PRO A 105 -0.72 -11.40 2.67
N LEU A 106 0.48 -10.98 2.25
CA LEU A 106 0.84 -9.56 2.13
C LEU A 106 -0.12 -8.83 1.18
N ALA A 107 -0.37 -9.37 -0.02
CA ALA A 107 -1.27 -8.78 -1.00
C ALA A 107 -2.69 -8.60 -0.43
N ARG A 108 -3.24 -9.64 0.19
CA ARG A 108 -4.59 -9.59 0.79
C ARG A 108 -4.69 -8.58 1.92
N ALA A 109 -3.69 -8.52 2.80
CA ALA A 109 -3.66 -7.57 3.90
C ALA A 109 -3.53 -6.11 3.41
N VAL A 110 -2.70 -5.85 2.39
CA VAL A 110 -2.57 -4.53 1.76
C VAL A 110 -3.87 -4.11 1.08
N HIS A 111 -4.42 -4.98 0.23
CA HIS A 111 -5.69 -4.73 -0.46
C HIS A 111 -6.79 -4.37 0.54
N ALA A 112 -7.00 -5.19 1.57
CA ALA A 112 -8.02 -4.96 2.59
C ALA A 112 -7.79 -3.67 3.41
N ALA A 113 -6.53 -3.24 3.60
CA ALA A 113 -6.20 -2.02 4.32
C ALA A 113 -6.50 -0.78 3.47
N VAL A 114 -6.14 -0.83 2.19
CA VAL A 114 -6.36 0.25 1.22
C VAL A 114 -7.85 0.41 0.92
N LEU A 115 -8.55 -0.68 0.64
CA LEU A 115 -9.99 -0.68 0.36
C LEU A 115 -10.77 -0.06 1.53
N ALA A 116 -10.48 -0.49 2.76
CA ALA A 116 -11.15 0.05 3.94
C ALA A 116 -10.78 1.51 4.24
N GLY A 117 -9.54 1.92 3.97
CA GLY A 117 -9.12 3.31 4.15
C GLY A 117 -9.69 4.26 3.10
N GLY A 118 -9.88 3.77 1.87
CA GLY A 118 -10.43 4.55 0.76
C GLY A 118 -11.97 4.58 0.70
N ALA A 119 -12.65 3.62 1.35
CA ALA A 119 -14.12 3.61 1.45
C ALA A 119 -14.68 4.69 2.39
N GLY A 120 -13.86 5.27 3.28
CA GLY A 120 -14.26 6.34 4.18
C GLY A 120 -14.01 7.74 3.58
N THR A 121 -14.80 8.74 3.99
CA THR A 121 -14.50 10.14 3.69
C THR A 121 -13.20 10.54 4.39
N VAL A 122 -12.10 10.67 3.65
CA VAL A 122 -10.82 11.11 4.21
C VAL A 122 -10.88 12.62 4.44
N VAL A 123 -11.21 13.02 5.67
CA VAL A 123 -11.00 14.40 6.11
C VAL A 123 -9.48 14.58 6.27
N PRO A 124 -8.83 15.54 5.58
CA PRO A 124 -7.40 15.73 5.74
C PRO A 124 -7.10 16.00 7.21
N TRP A 125 -5.95 15.53 7.70
CA TRP A 125 -5.61 15.67 9.13
C TRP A 125 -5.63 17.14 9.58
N SER A 126 -5.28 18.08 8.69
CA SER A 126 -5.34 19.53 8.90
C SER A 126 -6.76 20.09 9.07
N HIS A 127 -7.77 19.31 8.70
CA HIS A 127 -9.19 19.64 8.85
C HIS A 127 -9.88 18.83 9.96
N ARG A 128 -9.18 17.91 10.63
CA ARG A 128 -9.67 17.30 11.86
C ARG A 128 -9.47 18.31 12.98
N ARG A 129 -10.54 19.06 13.32
CA ARG A 129 -10.55 19.99 14.45
C ARG A 129 -10.09 19.25 15.71
N GLU A 130 -9.14 19.84 16.42
CA GLU A 130 -8.71 19.41 17.75
C GLU A 130 -9.94 19.28 18.66
N GLY A 131 -10.15 18.08 19.17
CA GLY A 131 -11.13 17.76 20.20
C GLY A 131 -10.40 17.30 21.44
#